data_AF-A0A959TGY4-F1
#
_entry.id   AF-A0A959TGY4-F1
#
_cell.length_a   1.000
_cell.length_b   1.000
_cell.length_c   1.000
_cell.angle_alpha   90.00
_cell.angle_beta   90.00
_cell.angle_gamma   90.00
#
_symmetry.space_group_name_H-M   'P 1'
#
loop_
_entity.id
_entity.type
_entity.pdbx_description
1 polymer ?
#
loop_
_entity_poly.entity_id
_entity_poly.type
_entity_poly.pdbx_seq_one_letter_code
_entity_poly.pdbx_strand_id
1 'polypeptide(L)'
;AAYADLDGDGDLDLVVNNLDEPAGIHENHADRLGNHHLRVRLRPMDGRTAWGAQVTVRTKSGEQYQELSPVRGYQGCVEPVLHFGLGSDDRVEEVIVDWPGRGALGTTRLTSPTVDTTLVVDQRSAVPYTAPPPPPPPLFRDTDPATIGLHHVHEEDPYDDFRLEVLLPHKMSELAPQLATSDVNGDGRADLFVTASHGSSCRLWIGQADGRFRAATSQPWQAHADQEHVGALFFDADQDGDPDLLLLAGSNEHDIRDPRFEQRIYVNDGRGGFSERPDALPKLITSAMRADAADIDGDGDLDLYI
;
A
#
# COMPACT_ATOMS: atom_id res chain seq x y z
N ALA A 1 16.13 7.12 -19.70
CA ALA A 1 17.01 6.14 -20.35
C ALA A 1 16.14 5.06 -21.00
N ALA A 2 16.58 4.50 -22.12
CA ALA A 2 15.98 3.32 -22.73
C ALA A 2 16.92 2.12 -22.53
N TYR A 3 16.39 0.91 -22.53
CA TYR A 3 17.20 -0.31 -22.42
C TYR A 3 16.80 -1.31 -23.50
N ALA A 4 17.78 -2.02 -24.05
CA ALA A 4 17.63 -3.05 -25.07
C ALA A 4 18.92 -3.90 -25.11
N ASP A 5 18.80 -5.13 -25.60
CA ASP A 5 19.93 -6.00 -25.93
C ASP A 5 20.43 -5.59 -27.34
N LEU A 6 21.39 -4.64 -27.42
CA LEU A 6 21.75 -3.96 -28.66
C LEU A 6 22.66 -4.80 -29.56
N ASP A 7 23.46 -5.68 -28.98
CA ASP A 7 24.39 -6.56 -29.70
C ASP A 7 23.91 -8.02 -29.78
N GLY A 8 22.87 -8.39 -29.04
CA GLY A 8 22.23 -9.69 -29.11
C GLY A 8 22.87 -10.74 -28.22
N ASP A 9 23.69 -10.35 -27.23
CA ASP A 9 24.37 -11.28 -26.33
C ASP A 9 23.48 -11.74 -25.15
N GLY A 10 22.34 -11.08 -24.96
CA GLY A 10 21.33 -11.47 -24.00
C GLY A 10 21.40 -10.76 -22.66
N ASP A 11 22.25 -9.75 -22.49
CA ASP A 11 22.07 -8.77 -21.44
C ASP A 11 21.48 -7.46 -21.98
N LEU A 12 21.02 -6.58 -21.08
CA LEU A 12 20.35 -5.35 -21.48
C LEU A 12 21.32 -4.17 -21.31
N ASP A 13 21.60 -3.49 -22.42
CA ASP A 13 22.34 -2.24 -22.48
C ASP A 13 21.47 -1.05 -22.10
N LEU A 14 22.12 0.06 -21.75
CA LEU A 14 21.45 1.30 -21.40
C LEU A 14 21.80 2.43 -22.37
N VAL A 15 20.77 3.08 -22.92
CA VAL A 15 20.90 4.32 -23.69
C VAL A 15 20.39 5.49 -22.85
N VAL A 16 21.28 6.42 -22.52
CA VAL A 16 20.98 7.60 -21.71
C VAL A 16 21.05 8.85 -22.58
N ASN A 17 19.97 9.64 -22.58
CA ASN A 17 20.00 10.96 -23.18
C ASN A 17 20.48 11.96 -22.14
N ASN A 18 21.51 12.73 -22.49
CA ASN A 18 22.14 13.71 -21.62
C ASN A 18 21.71 15.12 -22.04
N LEU A 19 21.53 16.03 -21.09
CA LEU A 19 21.21 17.43 -21.40
C LEU A 19 22.46 18.13 -21.94
N ASP A 20 22.35 18.76 -23.11
CA ASP A 20 23.45 19.48 -23.79
C ASP A 20 24.72 18.64 -24.09
N GLU A 21 24.60 17.32 -24.08
CA GLU A 21 25.69 16.38 -24.36
C GLU A 21 25.22 15.26 -25.30
N PRO A 22 26.14 14.60 -26.03
CA PRO A 22 25.80 13.39 -26.77
C PRO A 22 25.18 12.32 -25.88
N ALA A 23 24.25 11.53 -26.44
CA ALA A 23 23.70 10.38 -25.75
C ALA A 23 24.81 9.36 -25.43
N GLY A 24 24.75 8.78 -24.24
CA GLY A 24 25.63 7.70 -23.81
C GLY A 24 25.02 6.33 -24.12
N ILE A 25 25.85 5.38 -24.54
CA ILE A 25 25.53 3.96 -24.61
C ILE A 25 26.42 3.26 -23.60
N HIS A 26 25.79 2.50 -22.70
CA HIS A 26 26.49 1.70 -21.70
C HIS A 26 26.24 0.22 -22.02
N GLU A 27 27.31 -0.45 -22.45
CA GLU A 27 27.33 -1.89 -22.68
C GLU A 27 27.26 -2.62 -21.35
N ASN A 28 26.35 -3.59 -21.25
CA ASN A 28 26.31 -4.51 -20.13
C ASN A 28 27.27 -5.69 -20.44
N HIS A 29 27.79 -6.32 -19.38
CA HIS A 29 28.76 -7.42 -19.52
C HIS A 29 28.38 -8.60 -18.62
N ALA A 30 27.10 -8.77 -18.38
CA ALA A 30 26.54 -9.85 -17.59
C ALA A 30 26.64 -11.19 -18.32
N ASP A 31 26.75 -11.19 -19.65
CA ASP A 31 27.13 -12.33 -20.49
C ASP A 31 28.41 -13.04 -19.98
N ARG A 32 29.40 -12.27 -19.51
CA ARG A 32 30.68 -12.78 -18.99
C ARG A 32 30.59 -13.47 -17.63
N LEU A 33 29.43 -13.39 -16.97
CA LEU A 33 29.20 -13.99 -15.66
C LEU A 33 28.68 -15.44 -15.75
N GLY A 34 28.47 -15.96 -16.97
CA GLY A 34 27.91 -17.29 -17.18
C GLY A 34 26.43 -17.39 -16.81
N ASN A 35 25.72 -16.26 -16.90
CA ASN A 35 24.27 -16.23 -16.74
C ASN A 35 23.57 -16.62 -18.04
N HIS A 36 22.39 -17.19 -17.92
CA HIS A 36 21.52 -17.52 -19.03
C HIS A 36 20.37 -16.52 -19.15
N HIS A 37 19.79 -16.44 -20.33
CA HIS A 37 18.65 -15.57 -20.59
C HIS A 37 17.58 -16.27 -21.44
N LEU A 38 16.38 -15.69 -21.48
CA LEU A 38 15.37 -16.02 -22.47
C LEU A 38 14.67 -14.74 -22.92
N ARG A 39 14.72 -14.47 -24.23
CA ARG A 39 13.92 -13.41 -24.84
C ARG A 39 12.64 -14.02 -25.39
N VAL A 40 11.49 -13.40 -25.13
CA VAL A 40 10.19 -13.88 -25.60
C VAL A 40 9.54 -12.83 -26.50
N ARG A 41 9.41 -13.15 -27.79
CA ARG A 41 8.75 -12.31 -28.79
C ARG A 41 7.39 -12.89 -29.13
N LEU A 42 6.34 -12.10 -28.94
CA LEU A 42 4.96 -12.54 -29.13
C LEU A 42 4.44 -12.16 -30.53
N ARG A 43 3.84 -13.12 -31.22
CA ARG A 43 3.23 -12.94 -32.54
C ARG A 43 1.71 -13.15 -32.50
N PRO A 44 0.92 -12.07 -32.34
CA PRO A 44 -0.54 -12.17 -32.36
C PRO A 44 -1.09 -12.39 -33.78
N MET A 45 -2.32 -12.91 -33.87
CA MET A 45 -3.00 -13.24 -35.12
C MET A 45 -3.40 -12.03 -35.95
N ASP A 46 -3.69 -10.90 -35.30
CA ASP A 46 -4.11 -9.65 -35.93
C ASP A 46 -2.94 -8.81 -36.48
N GLY A 47 -1.70 -9.29 -36.30
CA GLY A 47 -0.48 -8.62 -36.73
C GLY A 47 -0.12 -7.36 -35.94
N ARG A 48 -0.82 -7.07 -34.82
CA ARG A 48 -0.51 -5.93 -33.93
C ARG A 48 0.54 -6.33 -32.90
N THR A 49 0.81 -5.46 -31.93
CA THR A 49 1.57 -5.86 -30.73
C THR A 49 0.62 -6.48 -29.72
N ALA A 50 1.05 -7.56 -29.05
CA ALA A 50 0.25 -8.26 -28.05
C ALA A 50 0.23 -7.52 -26.70
N TRP A 51 -0.16 -6.24 -26.69
CA TRP A 51 -0.19 -5.41 -25.47
C TRP A 51 -1.06 -6.01 -24.39
N GLY A 52 -0.50 -6.12 -23.17
CA GLY A 52 -1.15 -6.75 -22.04
C GLY A 52 -1.10 -8.28 -22.04
N ALA A 53 -0.40 -8.90 -23.00
CA ALA A 53 -0.09 -10.33 -22.91
C ALA A 53 0.82 -10.59 -21.72
N GLN A 54 0.49 -11.62 -20.96
CA GLN A 54 1.22 -11.99 -19.75
C GLN A 54 2.08 -13.20 -20.07
N VAL A 55 3.35 -13.17 -19.67
CA VAL A 55 4.30 -14.27 -19.88
C VAL A 55 4.89 -14.69 -18.55
N THR A 56 4.76 -15.97 -18.28
CA THR A 56 5.34 -16.63 -17.12
C THR A 56 6.42 -17.60 -17.58
N VAL A 57 7.63 -17.48 -17.02
CA VAL A 57 8.76 -18.38 -17.26
C VAL A 57 9.04 -19.15 -15.97
N ARG A 58 9.07 -20.47 -16.05
CA ARG A 58 9.35 -21.37 -14.92
C ARG A 58 10.69 -22.03 -15.09
N THR A 59 11.52 -21.98 -14.06
CA THR A 59 12.80 -22.68 -13.96
C THR A 59 12.86 -23.43 -12.62
N LYS A 60 13.94 -24.18 -12.41
CA LYS A 60 14.20 -24.85 -11.12
C LYS A 60 14.27 -23.86 -9.95
N SER A 61 14.72 -22.62 -10.19
CA SER A 61 14.90 -21.61 -9.15
C SER A 61 13.62 -20.83 -8.85
N GLY A 62 12.59 -20.94 -9.69
CA GLY A 62 11.28 -20.34 -9.42
C GLY A 62 10.54 -19.89 -10.66
N GLU A 63 9.55 -19.02 -10.44
CA GLU A 63 8.68 -18.46 -11.46
C GLU A 63 8.97 -16.96 -11.63
N GLN A 64 9.15 -16.53 -12.88
CA GLN A 64 9.23 -15.11 -13.25
C GLN A 64 8.02 -14.75 -14.11
N TYR A 65 7.48 -13.55 -13.90
CA TYR A 65 6.30 -13.05 -14.59
C TYR A 65 6.57 -11.66 -15.16
N GLN A 66 6.18 -11.44 -16.42
CA GLN A 66 6.16 -10.12 -17.04
C GLN A 66 4.92 -9.93 -17.91
N GLU A 67 4.40 -8.71 -17.94
CA GLU A 67 3.37 -8.28 -18.88
C GLU A 67 4.00 -7.47 -20.02
N LEU A 68 3.61 -7.76 -21.26
CA LEU A 68 4.04 -7.00 -22.43
C LEU A 68 3.37 -5.62 -22.44
N SER A 69 4.01 -4.68 -21.77
CA SER A 69 3.71 -3.25 -21.84
C SER A 69 4.99 -2.52 -22.20
N PRO A 70 5.18 -2.08 -23.46
CA PRO A 70 6.43 -1.43 -23.89
C PRO A 70 6.48 0.06 -23.50
N VAL A 71 5.38 0.64 -23.01
CA VAL A 71 5.30 2.06 -22.63
C VAL A 71 6.12 2.33 -21.37
N ARG A 72 6.98 3.34 -21.41
CA ARG A 72 7.84 3.76 -20.28
C ARG A 72 7.75 5.28 -20.13
N GLY A 73 6.69 5.75 -19.46
CA GLY A 73 6.45 7.18 -19.20
C GLY A 73 5.92 7.97 -20.41
N TYR A 74 5.89 9.30 -20.30
CA TYR A 74 5.38 10.19 -21.33
C TYR A 74 6.21 10.08 -22.62
N GLN A 75 5.58 9.65 -23.71
CA GLN A 75 6.19 9.46 -25.04
C GLN A 75 7.39 8.47 -25.08
N GLY A 76 7.57 7.62 -24.06
CA GLY A 76 8.63 6.61 -24.01
C GLY A 76 8.13 5.21 -24.37
N CYS A 77 8.92 4.47 -25.16
CA CYS A 77 8.63 3.09 -25.54
C CYS A 77 9.95 2.27 -25.63
N VAL A 78 9.92 0.99 -25.28
CA VAL A 78 11.03 0.04 -25.45
C VAL A 78 10.67 -1.05 -26.46
N GLU A 79 11.63 -1.91 -26.82
CA GLU A 79 11.38 -3.04 -27.71
C GLU A 79 10.20 -3.91 -27.19
N PRO A 80 9.25 -4.34 -28.04
CA PRO A 80 8.15 -5.22 -27.64
C PRO A 80 8.59 -6.69 -27.51
N VAL A 81 9.68 -6.92 -26.77
CA VAL A 81 10.23 -8.24 -26.45
C VAL A 81 10.44 -8.30 -24.95
N LEU A 82 9.96 -9.38 -24.33
CA LEU A 82 10.13 -9.61 -22.90
C LEU A 82 11.48 -10.30 -22.68
N HIS A 83 12.24 -9.84 -21.69
CA HIS A 83 13.57 -10.34 -21.40
C HIS A 83 13.60 -10.92 -19.99
N PHE A 84 13.94 -12.21 -19.86
CA PHE A 84 14.05 -12.91 -18.59
C PHE A 84 15.51 -13.30 -18.35
N GLY A 85 16.13 -12.74 -17.32
CA GLY A 85 17.43 -13.21 -16.83
C GLY A 85 17.23 -14.48 -16.00
N LEU A 86 17.86 -15.58 -16.37
CA LEU A 86 17.70 -16.89 -15.74
C LEU A 86 18.81 -17.20 -14.71
N GLY A 87 19.82 -16.33 -14.59
CA GLY A 87 20.97 -16.57 -13.72
C GLY A 87 21.69 -17.86 -14.12
N SER A 88 21.99 -18.73 -13.15
CA SER A 88 22.65 -20.02 -13.41
C SER A 88 21.72 -21.12 -13.95
N ASP A 89 20.45 -20.82 -14.24
CA ASP A 89 19.51 -21.81 -14.75
C ASP A 89 19.68 -21.98 -16.26
N ASP A 90 20.35 -23.06 -16.64
CA ASP A 90 20.59 -23.49 -18.03
C ASP A 90 19.38 -24.14 -18.70
N ARG A 91 18.24 -24.21 -17.99
CA ARG A 91 17.01 -24.84 -18.46
C ARG A 91 15.76 -24.11 -17.96
N VAL A 92 14.89 -23.79 -18.91
CA VAL A 92 13.50 -23.39 -18.63
C VAL A 92 12.63 -24.65 -18.66
N GLU A 93 11.74 -24.80 -17.68
CA GLU A 93 10.81 -25.93 -17.61
C GLU A 93 9.58 -25.67 -18.47
N GLU A 94 9.02 -24.46 -18.37
CA GLU A 94 7.80 -24.05 -19.05
C GLU A 94 7.79 -22.53 -19.32
N VAL A 95 7.27 -22.15 -20.48
CA VAL A 95 6.85 -20.77 -20.80
C VAL A 95 5.35 -20.78 -21.05
N ILE A 96 4.62 -19.95 -20.31
CA ILE A 96 3.18 -19.77 -20.41
C ILE A 96 2.95 -18.37 -20.95
N VAL A 97 2.15 -18.24 -22.00
CA VAL A 97 1.69 -16.95 -22.55
C VAL A 97 0.18 -16.89 -22.46
N ASP A 98 -0.33 -15.98 -21.64
CA ASP A 98 -1.75 -15.65 -21.58
C ASP A 98 -2.02 -14.44 -22.48
N TRP A 99 -2.79 -14.67 -23.54
CA TRP A 99 -3.04 -13.66 -24.57
C TRP A 99 -4.21 -12.74 -24.21
N PRO A 100 -4.12 -11.43 -24.48
CA PRO A 100 -5.12 -10.45 -24.09
C PRO A 100 -6.36 -10.49 -25.02
N GLY A 101 -7.56 -10.39 -24.45
CA GLY A 101 -8.81 -10.09 -25.17
C GLY A 101 -10.07 -10.74 -24.58
N ARG A 102 -11.24 -10.14 -24.86
CA ARG A 102 -12.54 -10.65 -24.39
C ARG A 102 -13.06 -11.74 -25.33
N GLY A 103 -13.20 -12.97 -24.81
CA GLY A 103 -13.79 -14.13 -25.50
C GLY A 103 -12.73 -15.07 -26.07
N ALA A 104 -12.69 -16.30 -25.54
CA ALA A 104 -11.93 -17.49 -26.00
C ALA A 104 -10.51 -17.29 -26.58
N LEU A 105 -9.82 -16.20 -26.23
CA LEU A 105 -8.38 -16.06 -26.46
C LEU A 105 -7.66 -16.78 -25.33
N GLY A 106 -6.68 -17.56 -25.75
CA GLY A 106 -6.22 -18.72 -25.00
C GLY A 106 -4.90 -18.53 -24.27
N THR A 107 -4.41 -19.64 -23.75
CA THR A 107 -3.05 -19.76 -23.20
C THR A 107 -2.19 -20.55 -24.18
N THR A 108 -0.95 -20.14 -24.40
CA THR A 108 0.08 -20.97 -25.06
C THR A 108 1.03 -21.50 -24.00
N ARG A 109 1.31 -22.80 -24.01
CA ARG A 109 2.29 -23.43 -23.12
C ARG A 109 3.36 -24.11 -23.94
N LEU A 110 4.61 -23.79 -23.65
CA LEU A 110 5.80 -24.37 -24.28
C LEU A 110 6.63 -25.03 -23.20
N THR A 111 6.96 -26.30 -23.37
CA THR A 111 7.77 -27.06 -22.42
C THR A 111 9.21 -27.12 -22.89
N SER A 112 10.16 -26.94 -21.96
CA SER A 112 11.60 -27.00 -22.21
C SER A 112 12.10 -26.18 -23.42
N PRO A 113 11.75 -24.89 -23.54
CA PRO A 113 12.35 -24.04 -24.58
C PRO A 113 13.85 -23.84 -24.35
N THR A 114 14.60 -23.66 -25.43
CA THR A 114 16.04 -23.44 -25.41
C THR A 114 16.38 -22.09 -24.77
N VAL A 115 17.26 -22.11 -23.75
CA VAL A 115 17.84 -20.89 -23.17
C VAL A 115 18.79 -20.20 -24.15
N ASP A 116 19.15 -18.96 -23.86
CA ASP A 116 20.06 -18.13 -24.64
C ASP A 116 19.58 -17.91 -26.09
N THR A 117 18.25 -17.81 -26.24
CA THR A 117 17.61 -17.58 -27.52
C THR A 117 16.47 -16.58 -27.42
N THR A 118 16.05 -16.08 -28.59
CA THR A 118 14.76 -15.42 -28.74
C THR A 118 13.70 -16.45 -29.13
N LEU A 119 12.85 -16.80 -28.16
CA LEU A 119 11.67 -17.63 -28.35
C LEU A 119 10.54 -16.81 -29.00
N VAL A 120 10.11 -17.22 -30.19
CA VAL A 120 8.95 -16.63 -30.87
C VAL A 120 7.71 -17.46 -30.55
N VAL A 121 6.72 -16.87 -29.87
CA VAL A 121 5.47 -17.54 -29.50
C VAL A 121 4.33 -17.02 -30.38
N ASP A 122 3.66 -17.93 -31.08
CA ASP A 122 2.59 -17.60 -32.02
C ASP A 122 1.21 -17.83 -31.39
N GLN A 123 0.34 -16.81 -31.39
CA GLN A 123 -1.00 -16.89 -30.81
C GLN A 123 -1.88 -17.97 -31.47
N ARG A 124 -1.58 -18.39 -32.70
CA ARG A 124 -2.31 -19.50 -33.36
C ARG A 124 -2.15 -20.84 -32.65
N SER A 125 -1.14 -20.97 -31.77
CA SER A 125 -0.93 -22.16 -30.94
C SER A 125 -1.67 -22.08 -29.59
N ALA A 126 -2.37 -20.97 -29.30
CA ALA A 126 -3.11 -20.81 -28.06
C ALA A 126 -4.30 -21.79 -28.01
N VAL A 127 -4.46 -22.44 -26.85
CA VAL A 127 -5.65 -23.23 -26.54
C VAL A 127 -6.63 -22.37 -25.76
N PRO A 128 -7.95 -22.47 -26.00
CA PRO A 128 -8.94 -21.67 -25.31
C PRO A 128 -8.72 -21.67 -23.79
N TYR A 129 -8.81 -20.49 -23.19
CA TYR A 129 -8.61 -20.34 -21.77
C TYR A 129 -9.60 -21.22 -21.00
N THR A 130 -9.08 -22.13 -20.19
CA THR A 130 -9.88 -22.80 -19.16
C THR A 130 -10.03 -21.85 -18.00
N ALA A 131 -11.28 -21.57 -17.60
CA ALA A 131 -11.57 -20.77 -16.42
C ALA A 131 -10.70 -21.26 -15.25
N PRO A 132 -10.08 -20.33 -14.48
CA PRO A 132 -9.28 -20.73 -13.35
C PRO A 132 -10.21 -21.41 -12.34
N PRO A 133 -9.66 -22.24 -11.43
CA PRO A 133 -10.44 -22.72 -10.31
C PRO A 133 -11.04 -21.51 -9.57
N PRO A 134 -12.25 -21.65 -8.99
CA PRO A 134 -12.83 -20.58 -8.21
C PRO A 134 -11.85 -20.14 -7.12
N PRO A 135 -11.74 -18.83 -6.84
CA PRO A 135 -10.86 -18.35 -5.80
C PRO A 135 -11.25 -18.98 -4.45
N PRO A 136 -10.30 -19.10 -3.52
CA PRO A 136 -10.63 -19.55 -2.17
C PRO A 136 -11.70 -18.64 -1.54
N PRO A 137 -12.48 -19.14 -0.56
CA PRO A 137 -13.42 -18.31 0.17
C PRO A 137 -12.72 -17.05 0.72
N PRO A 138 -13.34 -15.87 0.61
CA PRO A 138 -12.73 -14.64 1.10
C PRO A 138 -12.59 -14.69 2.62
N LEU A 139 -11.51 -14.10 3.14
CA LEU A 139 -11.29 -13.98 4.59
C LEU A 139 -12.31 -13.03 5.25
N PHE A 140 -12.84 -12.07 4.49
CA PHE A 140 -13.77 -11.06 4.95
C PHE A 140 -15.07 -11.12 4.14
N ARG A 141 -16.15 -10.66 4.76
CA ARG A 141 -17.44 -10.45 4.11
C ARG A 141 -17.91 -9.05 4.45
N ASP A 142 -18.59 -8.41 3.50
CA ASP A 142 -19.28 -7.16 3.79
C ASP A 142 -20.37 -7.40 4.82
N THR A 143 -20.54 -6.43 5.73
CA THR A 143 -21.56 -6.43 6.77
C THR A 143 -22.11 -5.02 6.89
N ASP A 144 -23.44 -4.92 7.05
CA ASP A 144 -24.09 -3.66 7.35
C ASP A 144 -23.72 -3.22 8.78
N PRO A 145 -23.01 -2.09 8.97
CA PRO A 145 -22.59 -1.60 10.29
C PRO A 145 -23.76 -1.43 11.27
N ALA A 146 -24.95 -1.06 10.77
CA ALA A 146 -26.13 -0.89 11.61
C ALA A 146 -26.57 -2.20 12.27
N THR A 147 -26.35 -3.35 11.62
CA THR A 147 -26.72 -4.67 12.17
C THR A 147 -25.83 -5.11 13.33
N ILE A 148 -24.61 -4.55 13.41
CA ILE A 148 -23.66 -4.80 14.49
C ILE A 148 -23.60 -3.65 15.51
N GLY A 149 -24.56 -2.71 15.46
CA GLY A 149 -24.67 -1.61 16.43
C GLY A 149 -23.70 -0.44 16.19
N LEU A 150 -22.96 -0.43 15.07
CA LEU A 150 -22.12 0.69 14.67
C LEU A 150 -22.94 1.72 13.88
N HIS A 151 -23.40 2.74 14.59
CA HIS A 151 -24.12 3.88 14.01
C HIS A 151 -23.21 5.11 13.98
N HIS A 152 -22.35 5.18 12.98
CA HIS A 152 -21.44 6.30 12.76
C HIS A 152 -21.46 6.70 11.29
N VAL A 153 -21.54 8.01 11.06
CA VAL A 153 -21.33 8.64 9.76
C VAL A 153 -20.32 9.75 10.03
N HIS A 154 -19.21 9.70 9.32
CA HIS A 154 -18.22 10.78 9.34
C HIS A 154 -18.75 11.95 8.52
N GLU A 155 -18.64 13.16 9.07
CA GLU A 155 -19.01 14.40 8.41
C GLU A 155 -17.76 15.27 8.33
N GLU A 156 -17.36 15.69 7.14
CA GLU A 156 -16.17 16.50 6.93
C GLU A 156 -16.51 17.99 6.85
N ASP A 157 -15.59 18.86 7.26
CA ASP A 157 -15.70 20.31 7.02
C ASP A 157 -14.95 20.66 5.73
N PRO A 158 -15.63 21.11 4.64
CA PRO A 158 -14.95 21.35 3.38
C PRO A 158 -13.95 22.51 3.47
N TYR A 159 -12.68 22.22 3.23
CA TYR A 159 -11.61 23.23 3.14
C TYR A 159 -10.92 23.20 1.77
N ASP A 160 -10.31 24.32 1.36
CA ASP A 160 -9.67 24.48 0.05
C ASP A 160 -8.18 24.76 0.20
N ASP A 161 -7.40 23.69 0.41
CA ASP A 161 -5.94 23.75 0.57
C ASP A 161 -5.26 24.43 -0.62
N PHE A 162 -5.78 24.21 -1.83
CA PHE A 162 -5.18 24.68 -3.08
C PHE A 162 -5.15 26.22 -3.18
N ARG A 163 -5.97 26.92 -2.40
CA ARG A 163 -5.92 28.39 -2.32
C ARG A 163 -4.65 28.90 -1.68
N LEU A 164 -4.10 28.15 -0.73
CA LEU A 164 -2.84 28.49 -0.07
C LEU A 164 -1.67 27.79 -0.78
N GLU A 165 -1.87 26.53 -1.19
CA GLU A 165 -0.83 25.67 -1.74
C GLU A 165 -1.23 25.12 -3.11
N VAL A 166 -1.14 25.98 -4.12
CA VAL A 166 -1.60 25.72 -5.51
C VAL A 166 -1.00 24.46 -6.14
N LEU A 167 0.18 24.04 -5.68
CA LEU A 167 0.92 22.90 -6.24
C LEU A 167 0.71 21.60 -5.44
N LEU A 168 -0.18 21.58 -4.45
CA LEU A 168 -0.52 20.35 -3.76
C LEU A 168 -1.11 19.32 -4.73
N PRO A 169 -0.67 18.04 -4.68
CA PRO A 169 -1.27 16.99 -5.49
C PRO A 169 -2.64 16.54 -4.97
N HIS A 170 -2.89 16.66 -3.66
CA HIS A 170 -4.10 16.24 -2.94
C HIS A 170 -4.37 17.17 -1.76
N LYS A 171 -5.62 17.20 -1.26
CA LYS A 171 -5.97 17.91 -0.02
C LYS A 171 -5.35 17.24 1.20
N MET A 172 -4.95 18.04 2.18
CA MET A 172 -4.33 17.59 3.43
C MET A 172 -5.16 17.98 4.67
N SER A 173 -6.26 18.73 4.49
CA SER A 173 -7.19 19.15 5.55
C SER A 173 -8.35 18.18 5.82
N GLU A 174 -8.47 17.08 5.08
CA GLU A 174 -9.62 16.15 5.15
C GLU A 174 -9.11 14.71 5.33
N LEU A 175 -8.27 14.48 6.36
CA LEU A 175 -7.55 13.21 6.55
C LEU A 175 -8.15 12.33 7.65
N ALA A 176 -9.11 12.87 8.41
CA ALA A 176 -10.01 12.11 9.27
C ALA A 176 -11.09 11.36 8.44
N PRO A 177 -11.71 10.31 9.00
CA PRO A 177 -11.43 9.69 10.27
C PRO A 177 -10.31 8.63 10.13
N GLN A 178 -9.58 8.41 11.22
CA GLN A 178 -8.69 7.28 11.41
C GLN A 178 -9.29 6.33 12.45
N LEU A 179 -8.85 5.06 12.42
CA LEU A 179 -9.32 4.03 13.35
C LEU A 179 -8.17 3.56 14.23
N ALA A 180 -8.47 3.32 15.50
CA ALA A 180 -7.60 2.62 16.44
C ALA A 180 -8.40 1.54 17.18
N THR A 181 -7.73 0.46 17.59
CA THR A 181 -8.38 -0.65 18.30
C THR A 181 -7.56 -1.06 19.51
N SER A 182 -8.23 -1.33 20.63
CA SER A 182 -7.64 -1.88 21.85
C SER A 182 -8.72 -2.53 22.70
N ASP A 183 -8.36 -3.36 23.69
CA ASP A 183 -9.28 -3.88 24.70
C ASP A 183 -9.28 -2.92 25.90
N VAL A 184 -10.10 -1.87 25.85
CA VAL A 184 -10.00 -0.76 26.82
C VAL A 184 -10.62 -1.10 28.17
N ASN A 185 -11.34 -2.21 28.27
CA ASN A 185 -12.02 -2.62 29.51
C ASN A 185 -11.57 -4.00 30.03
N GLY A 186 -10.54 -4.60 29.40
CA GLY A 186 -9.93 -5.87 29.79
C GLY A 186 -10.84 -7.09 29.63
N ASP A 187 -11.84 -7.04 28.74
CA ASP A 187 -12.83 -8.11 28.55
C ASP A 187 -12.44 -9.17 27.50
N GLY A 188 -11.26 -9.01 26.91
CA GLY A 188 -10.67 -9.85 25.87
C GLY A 188 -11.20 -9.58 24.46
N ARG A 189 -11.95 -8.50 24.24
CA ARG A 189 -12.49 -8.11 22.92
C ARG A 189 -11.90 -6.79 22.46
N ALA A 190 -11.71 -6.66 21.16
CA ALA A 190 -11.29 -5.40 20.58
C ALA A 190 -12.45 -4.38 20.59
N ASP A 191 -12.17 -3.22 21.16
CA ASP A 191 -12.96 -2.01 21.05
C ASP A 191 -12.47 -1.15 19.87
N LEU A 192 -13.33 -0.29 19.35
CA LEU A 192 -13.07 0.53 18.19
C LEU A 192 -13.14 2.01 18.55
N PHE A 193 -12.04 2.72 18.34
CA PHE A 193 -11.97 4.17 18.41
C PHE A 193 -11.96 4.77 17.00
N VAL A 194 -12.80 5.77 16.77
CA VAL A 194 -12.92 6.49 15.51
C VAL A 194 -12.62 7.95 15.78
N THR A 195 -11.59 8.50 15.11
CA THR A 195 -11.28 9.93 15.22
C THR A 195 -12.33 10.78 14.49
N ALA A 196 -12.24 12.10 14.58
CA ALA A 196 -13.23 13.01 14.00
C ALA A 196 -12.58 14.23 13.36
N SER A 197 -13.28 14.77 12.38
CA SER A 197 -13.03 16.06 11.73
C SER A 197 -13.23 17.23 12.69
N HIS A 198 -12.76 18.41 12.27
CA HIS A 198 -13.03 19.67 12.94
C HIS A 198 -14.55 19.87 13.17
N GLY A 199 -14.92 20.26 14.39
CA GLY A 199 -16.32 20.46 14.81
C GLY A 199 -17.05 19.18 15.25
N SER A 200 -16.43 18.01 15.08
CA SER A 200 -16.99 16.71 15.46
C SER A 200 -16.17 16.05 16.58
N SER A 201 -16.80 15.18 17.37
CA SER A 201 -16.10 14.45 18.44
C SER A 201 -15.79 13.01 18.03
N CYS A 202 -14.59 12.56 18.41
CA CYS A 202 -14.19 11.16 18.32
C CYS A 202 -15.18 10.24 19.06
N ARG A 203 -15.24 8.96 18.66
CA ARG A 203 -16.15 7.97 19.25
C ARG A 203 -15.43 6.68 19.61
N LEU A 204 -15.68 6.20 20.82
CA LEU A 204 -15.28 4.87 21.26
C LEU A 204 -16.49 3.93 21.24
N TRP A 205 -16.30 2.74 20.70
CA TRP A 205 -17.29 1.68 20.59
C TRP A 205 -16.79 0.42 21.28
N ILE A 206 -17.52 -0.03 22.31
CA ILE A 206 -17.16 -1.18 23.12
C ILE A 206 -17.68 -2.47 22.48
N GLY A 207 -16.78 -3.42 22.22
CA GLY A 207 -17.05 -4.74 21.69
C GLY A 207 -17.86 -5.60 22.66
N GLN A 208 -18.91 -6.25 22.17
CA GLN A 208 -19.79 -7.10 22.95
C GLN A 208 -19.54 -8.58 22.62
N ALA A 209 -19.87 -9.48 23.56
CA ALA A 209 -19.65 -10.92 23.40
C ALA A 209 -20.40 -11.55 22.21
N ASP A 210 -21.43 -10.88 21.69
CA ASP A 210 -22.20 -11.31 20.52
C ASP A 210 -21.68 -10.74 19.18
N GLY A 211 -20.52 -10.06 19.20
CA GLY A 211 -19.90 -9.44 18.03
C GLY A 211 -20.50 -8.09 17.63
N ARG A 212 -21.40 -7.53 18.44
CA ARG A 212 -21.92 -6.17 18.26
C ARG A 212 -21.07 -5.15 19.02
N PHE A 213 -21.34 -3.88 18.75
CA PHE A 213 -20.68 -2.75 19.39
C PHE A 213 -21.69 -1.85 20.10
N ARG A 214 -21.24 -1.21 21.17
CA ARG A 214 -22.01 -0.21 21.92
C ARG A 214 -21.17 1.04 22.11
N ALA A 215 -21.70 2.20 21.71
CA ALA A 215 -21.00 3.47 21.94
C ALA A 215 -20.73 3.69 23.43
N ALA A 216 -19.49 4.05 23.77
CA ALA A 216 -19.16 4.59 25.07
C ALA A 216 -19.71 6.03 25.16
N THR A 217 -20.31 6.35 26.30
CA THR A 217 -20.91 7.67 26.55
C THR A 217 -20.03 8.48 27.50
N SER A 218 -20.06 9.81 27.38
CA SER A 218 -19.39 10.74 28.30
C SER A 218 -17.87 10.60 28.35
N GLN A 219 -17.22 10.75 27.20
CA GLN A 219 -15.77 10.67 27.06
C GLN A 219 -15.12 12.06 26.98
N PRO A 220 -13.90 12.26 27.49
CA PRO A 220 -13.30 13.58 27.72
C PRO A 220 -12.97 14.35 26.44
N TRP A 221 -12.63 13.65 25.34
CA TRP A 221 -12.31 14.28 24.05
C TRP A 221 -13.48 15.04 23.40
N GLN A 222 -14.71 14.90 23.92
CA GLN A 222 -15.83 15.74 23.51
C GLN A 222 -15.60 17.22 23.82
N ALA A 223 -14.76 17.53 24.81
CA ALA A 223 -14.39 18.90 25.16
C ALA A 223 -13.52 19.60 24.09
N HIS A 224 -12.91 18.81 23.19
CA HIS A 224 -11.97 19.27 22.16
C HIS A 224 -12.48 18.98 20.75
N ALA A 225 -13.80 19.06 20.56
CA ALA A 225 -14.43 18.85 19.25
C ALA A 225 -14.01 19.90 18.20
N ASP A 226 -13.41 21.00 18.63
CA ASP A 226 -12.79 22.00 17.74
C ASP A 226 -11.42 21.56 17.20
N GLN A 227 -10.85 20.45 17.67
CA GLN A 227 -9.65 19.86 17.07
C GLN A 227 -10.06 18.80 16.04
N GLU A 228 -9.47 18.86 14.84
CA GLU A 228 -9.46 17.71 13.93
C GLU A 228 -8.42 16.70 14.44
N HIS A 229 -8.84 15.45 14.60
CA HIS A 229 -7.99 14.37 15.07
C HIS A 229 -7.71 13.38 13.93
N VAL A 230 -6.45 13.28 13.53
CA VAL A 230 -5.98 12.47 12.39
C VAL A 230 -5.03 11.35 12.82
N GLY A 231 -5.00 11.04 14.12
CA GLY A 231 -4.30 9.86 14.64
C GLY A 231 -4.75 9.53 16.06
N ALA A 232 -4.63 8.25 16.42
CA ALA A 232 -4.90 7.74 17.75
C ALA A 232 -3.97 6.55 18.01
N LEU A 233 -3.39 6.48 19.20
CA LEU A 233 -2.53 5.39 19.65
C LEU A 233 -2.96 4.94 21.03
N PHE A 234 -3.25 3.64 21.16
CA PHE A 234 -3.46 3.00 22.45
C PHE A 234 -2.15 2.38 22.96
N PHE A 235 -1.77 2.69 24.19
CA PHE A 235 -0.56 2.17 24.84
C PHE A 235 -0.67 2.37 26.36
N ASP A 236 0.12 1.64 27.15
CA ASP A 236 0.14 1.75 28.62
C ASP A 236 1.11 2.88 29.02
N ALA A 237 0.59 4.09 29.28
CA ALA A 237 1.40 5.28 29.45
C ALA A 237 1.89 5.48 30.88
N ASP A 238 1.17 4.94 31.87
CA ASP A 238 1.55 5.03 33.29
C ASP A 238 1.87 3.68 33.97
N GLN A 239 2.02 2.62 33.17
CA GLN A 239 2.45 1.27 33.55
C GLN A 239 1.50 0.56 34.53
N ASP A 240 0.21 0.83 34.43
CA ASP A 240 -0.82 0.19 35.24
C ASP A 240 -1.47 -1.03 34.56
N GLY A 241 -1.13 -1.25 33.29
CA GLY A 241 -1.53 -2.41 32.50
C GLY A 241 -2.83 -2.23 31.72
N ASP A 242 -3.42 -1.03 31.71
CA ASP A 242 -4.53 -0.70 30.82
C ASP A 242 -4.16 0.27 29.68
N PRO A 243 -4.82 0.17 28.52
CA PRO A 243 -4.45 0.98 27.37
C PRO A 243 -4.98 2.40 27.50
N ASP A 244 -4.08 3.34 27.77
CA ASP A 244 -4.27 4.77 27.64
C ASP A 244 -4.35 5.20 26.17
N LEU A 245 -4.78 6.44 25.93
CA LEU A 245 -4.99 6.97 24.59
C LEU A 245 -4.19 8.25 24.37
N LEU A 246 -3.23 8.21 23.44
CA LEU A 246 -2.70 9.41 22.79
C LEU A 246 -3.57 9.75 21.58
N LEU A 247 -4.08 10.97 21.55
CA LEU A 247 -4.92 11.49 20.48
C LEU A 247 -4.19 12.60 19.75
N LEU A 248 -4.06 12.44 18.42
CA LEU A 248 -3.26 13.33 17.59
C LEU A 248 -4.13 14.32 16.82
N ALA A 249 -3.93 15.61 17.11
CA ALA A 249 -4.51 16.71 16.38
C ALA A 249 -3.63 17.09 15.18
N GLY A 250 -4.27 17.26 14.02
CA GLY A 250 -3.58 17.60 12.79
C GLY A 250 -4.55 17.98 11.69
N SER A 251 -4.18 19.00 10.93
CA SER A 251 -4.91 19.50 9.77
C SER A 251 -4.01 20.42 8.95
N ASN A 252 -4.51 20.90 7.82
CA ASN A 252 -3.92 21.98 7.02
C ASN A 252 -4.77 23.27 7.04
N GLU A 253 -5.83 23.30 7.85
CA GLU A 253 -6.78 24.42 7.89
C GLU A 253 -6.24 25.67 8.61
N HIS A 254 -5.27 25.47 9.51
CA HIS A 254 -4.78 26.46 10.46
C HIS A 254 -3.25 26.58 10.41
N ASP A 255 -2.71 27.68 10.93
CA ASP A 255 -1.25 27.90 11.01
C ASP A 255 -0.59 26.82 11.88
N ILE A 256 0.64 26.42 11.53
CA ILE A 256 1.39 25.32 12.16
C ILE A 256 1.54 25.41 13.69
N ARG A 257 1.34 26.59 14.30
CA ARG A 257 1.39 26.79 15.76
C ARG A 257 0.03 27.12 16.40
N ASP A 258 -1.06 26.86 15.69
CA ASP A 258 -2.41 27.04 16.24
C ASP A 258 -2.63 26.09 17.44
N PRO A 259 -3.14 26.57 18.59
CA PRO A 259 -3.39 25.72 19.77
C PRO A 259 -4.28 24.51 19.51
N ARG A 260 -5.08 24.51 18.43
CA ARG A 260 -5.86 23.34 18.03
C ARG A 260 -4.98 22.14 17.65
N PHE A 261 -3.70 22.34 17.36
CA PHE A 261 -2.72 21.29 17.10
C PHE A 261 -1.99 20.79 18.35
N GLU A 262 -2.50 21.09 19.54
CA GLU A 262 -1.99 20.51 20.78
C GLU A 262 -2.39 19.04 20.92
N GLN A 263 -1.40 18.17 21.06
CA GLN A 263 -1.58 16.73 21.24
C GLN A 263 -2.06 16.40 22.66
N ARG A 264 -2.95 15.42 22.81
CA ARG A 264 -3.59 15.11 24.10
C ARG A 264 -3.42 13.65 24.47
N ILE A 265 -3.21 13.40 25.75
CA ILE A 265 -3.18 12.07 26.33
C ILE A 265 -4.30 11.91 27.36
N TYR A 266 -4.94 10.75 27.32
CA TYR A 266 -6.03 10.38 28.20
C TYR A 266 -5.69 9.06 28.88
N VAL A 267 -5.76 9.06 30.20
CA VAL A 267 -5.51 7.87 31.02
C VAL A 267 -6.81 7.12 31.24
N ASN A 268 -6.77 5.80 31.06
CA ASN A 268 -7.90 4.90 31.22
C ASN A 268 -8.01 4.44 32.70
N ASP A 269 -9.17 3.89 33.08
CA ASP A 269 -9.45 3.38 34.42
C ASP A 269 -9.52 1.84 34.47
N GLY A 270 -9.00 1.19 33.43
CA GLY A 270 -9.14 -0.24 33.15
C GLY A 270 -10.56 -0.70 32.80
N ARG A 271 -11.53 0.22 32.64
CA ARG A 271 -12.94 -0.08 32.34
C ARG A 271 -13.47 0.70 31.14
N GLY A 272 -12.59 1.38 30.41
CA GLY A 272 -12.89 2.23 29.27
C GLY A 272 -13.36 3.63 29.66
N GLY A 273 -13.16 4.05 30.91
CA GLY A 273 -13.41 5.40 31.39
C GLY A 273 -12.13 6.25 31.33
N PHE A 274 -12.11 7.22 30.41
CA PHE A 274 -10.91 8.03 30.19
C PHE A 274 -10.95 9.38 30.93
N SER A 275 -9.78 9.84 31.36
CA SER A 275 -9.55 11.19 31.91
C SER A 275 -8.35 11.84 31.26
N GLU A 276 -8.47 13.11 30.86
CA GLU A 276 -7.36 13.85 30.26
C GLU A 276 -6.22 14.09 31.28
N ARG A 277 -4.98 13.90 30.84
CA ARG A 277 -3.77 14.32 31.58
C ARG A 277 -3.03 15.43 30.83
N PRO A 278 -3.35 16.71 31.08
CA PRO A 278 -2.78 17.83 30.33
C PRO A 278 -1.27 18.03 30.56
N ASP A 279 -0.73 17.59 31.69
CA ASP A 279 0.69 17.77 32.05
C ASP A 279 1.57 16.55 31.73
N ALA A 280 1.01 15.52 31.08
CA ALA A 280 1.74 14.29 30.78
C ALA A 280 2.59 14.38 29.50
N LEU A 281 2.34 15.37 28.64
CA LEU A 281 3.18 15.68 27.48
C LEU A 281 3.83 17.06 27.63
N PRO A 282 5.06 17.26 27.13
CA PRO A 282 5.52 18.62 26.87
C PRO A 282 4.56 19.29 25.90
N LYS A 283 4.47 20.63 25.96
CA LYS A 283 3.56 21.38 25.08
C LYS A 283 3.93 21.17 23.61
N LEU A 284 3.23 20.25 22.96
CA LEU A 284 3.48 19.80 21.60
C LEU A 284 2.38 20.35 20.70
N ILE A 285 2.60 21.54 20.15
CA ILE A 285 1.71 22.16 19.16
C ILE A 285 2.33 21.96 17.78
N THR A 286 1.82 21.00 17.04
CA THR A 286 2.24 20.68 15.66
C THR A 286 1.16 19.84 14.99
N SER A 287 1.00 19.92 13.67
CA SER A 287 0.12 18.99 12.96
C SER A 287 0.75 17.59 12.95
N ALA A 288 0.09 16.59 13.54
CA ALA A 288 0.60 15.21 13.66
C ALA A 288 -0.48 14.18 13.29
N MET A 289 -0.09 13.11 12.60
CA MET A 289 -1.00 12.07 12.09
C MET A 289 -0.67 10.67 12.60
N ARG A 290 0.57 10.44 13.00
CA ARG A 290 1.05 9.13 13.40
C ARG A 290 1.86 9.28 14.66
N ALA A 291 1.72 8.30 15.51
CA ALA A 291 2.64 8.07 16.59
C ALA A 291 2.88 6.57 16.73
N ASP A 292 4.02 6.22 17.30
CA ASP A 292 4.32 4.87 17.75
C ASP A 292 4.97 4.92 19.13
N ALA A 293 4.84 3.82 19.88
CA ALA A 293 5.35 3.70 21.24
C ALA A 293 6.28 2.49 21.35
N ALA A 294 7.49 2.70 21.85
CA ALA A 294 8.46 1.63 22.07
C ALA A 294 9.47 2.01 23.16
N ASP A 295 9.87 1.06 23.98
CA ASP A 295 10.99 1.21 24.92
C ASP A 295 12.32 1.09 24.13
N ILE A 296 12.83 2.21 23.62
CA ILE A 296 14.01 2.21 22.74
C ILE A 296 15.31 2.24 23.53
N ASP A 297 15.32 2.89 24.70
CA ASP A 297 16.53 2.97 25.53
C ASP A 297 16.65 1.83 26.57
N GLY A 298 15.58 1.05 26.75
CA GLY A 298 15.56 -0.16 27.57
C GLY A 298 15.38 0.13 29.06
N ASP A 299 14.85 1.29 29.44
CA ASP A 299 14.64 1.67 30.83
C ASP A 299 13.30 1.18 31.43
N GLY A 300 12.42 0.67 30.57
CA GLY A 300 11.16 0.05 30.91
C GLY A 300 9.95 0.97 30.87
N ASP A 301 10.10 2.25 30.51
CA ASP A 301 9.00 3.08 30.04
C ASP A 301 8.93 3.14 28.50
N LEU A 302 7.78 3.56 27.96
CA LEU A 302 7.56 3.63 26.51
C LEU A 302 7.91 5.03 26.00
N ASP A 303 8.86 5.12 25.07
CA ASP A 303 9.12 6.34 24.32
C ASP A 303 8.04 6.57 23.26
N LEU A 304 7.67 7.84 23.06
CA LEU A 304 6.74 8.26 22.01
C LEU A 304 7.47 8.87 20.81
N TYR A 305 7.16 8.36 19.62
CA TYR A 305 7.57 8.94 18.33
C TYR A 305 6.35 9.58 17.70
N ILE A 306 6.37 10.90 17.50
CA ILE A 306 5.26 11.69 16.94
C ILE A 306 5.76 12.49 15.74
#